data_AF-A0A2U3KCU7-F1
#
_entry.id   AF-A0A2U3KCU7-F1
#
_cell.length_a   1.000
_cell.length_b   1.000
_cell.length_c   1.000
_cell.angle_alpha   90.00
_cell.angle_beta   90.00
_cell.angle_gamma   90.00
#
_symmetry.space_group_name_H-M   'P 1'
#
loop_
_entity.id
_entity.type
_entity.pdbx_description
1 polymer ?
#
loop_
_entity_poly.entity_id
_entity_poly.type
_entity_poly.pdbx_seq_one_letter_code
_entity_poly.pdbx_strand_id
1 'polypeptide(L)'
;METPDIEEKKFRRRLMGLDPDEVEAFLRPLCEENHRIQEENQNLRKDIEARESEIREHREREKTIRAVLVSAQKSAEQIKSNAEREARLIISEAEVKAEGLLNEAANRLARMEQEISELRRNRIQFGARMRSLLDSFRQILDDDGKDAPRKFEEKQDQP
;
A
#
# COMPACT_ATOMS: atom_id res chain seq x y z
N MET A 1 -5.57 35.54 55.93
CA MET A 1 -5.95 36.08 57.24
C MET A 1 -4.65 36.26 57.98
N GLU A 2 -4.17 37.51 58.08
CA GLU A 2 -3.03 37.84 58.93
C GLU A 2 -3.40 37.43 60.35
N THR A 3 -2.68 36.45 60.89
CA THR A 3 -2.78 36.13 62.31
C THR A 3 -2.35 37.37 63.08
N PRO A 4 -3.14 37.83 64.07
CA PRO A 4 -2.68 38.91 64.93
C PRO A 4 -1.33 38.51 65.51
N ASP A 5 -0.35 39.41 65.36
CA ASP A 5 1.01 39.18 65.81
C ASP A 5 0.96 38.76 67.28
N ILE A 6 1.31 37.50 67.55
CA ILE A 6 1.19 36.94 68.90
C ILE A 6 2.09 37.74 69.86
N GLU A 7 3.14 38.39 69.31
CA GLU A 7 4.00 39.35 70.01
C GLU A 7 3.28 40.62 70.47
N GLU A 8 2.29 41.12 69.73
CA GLU A 8 1.58 42.36 70.07
C GLU A 8 0.36 42.14 71.00
N LYS A 9 0.08 40.88 71.39
CA LYS A 9 -1.14 40.55 72.11
C LYS A 9 -1.09 40.95 73.59
N LYS A 10 -1.76 42.06 73.93
CA LYS A 10 -1.91 42.52 75.33
C LYS A 10 -3.10 41.88 76.03
N PHE A 11 -2.87 41.28 77.19
CA PHE A 11 -3.91 40.68 78.05
C PHE A 11 -4.42 41.68 79.10
N ARG A 12 -5.71 41.62 79.45
CA ARG A 12 -6.29 42.42 80.55
C ARG A 12 -5.83 41.86 81.90
N ARG A 13 -5.32 42.71 82.78
CA ARG A 13 -4.90 42.33 84.15
C ARG A 13 -6.11 42.16 85.06
N ARG A 14 -6.13 41.09 85.88
CA ARG A 14 -7.11 40.82 86.95
C ARG A 14 -6.38 40.44 88.23
N LEU A 15 -6.99 40.71 89.39
CA LEU A 15 -6.38 40.55 90.72
C LEU A 15 -5.97 39.11 91.08
N MET A 16 -6.52 38.09 90.40
CA MET A 16 -6.14 36.67 90.49
C MET A 16 -5.80 36.12 89.08
N GLY A 17 -4.93 36.82 88.35
CA GLY A 17 -4.49 36.40 87.01
C GLY A 17 -3.15 35.66 87.02
N LEU A 18 -2.79 35.11 85.86
CA LEU A 18 -1.45 34.56 85.59
C LEU A 18 -0.39 35.68 85.61
N ASP A 19 0.85 35.32 85.95
CA ASP A 19 1.99 36.25 85.96
C ASP A 19 2.28 36.73 84.52
N PRO A 20 2.26 38.05 84.26
CA PRO A 20 2.58 38.61 82.95
C PRO A 20 3.95 38.17 82.40
N ASP A 21 4.98 38.05 83.25
CA ASP A 21 6.35 37.77 82.81
C ASP A 21 6.50 36.30 82.37
N GLU A 22 5.82 35.37 83.07
CA GLU A 22 5.79 33.94 82.72
C GLU A 22 4.99 33.70 81.45
N VAL A 23 3.87 34.41 81.27
CA VAL A 23 3.08 34.36 80.04
C VAL A 23 3.89 34.88 78.85
N GLU A 24 4.63 35.97 79.00
CA GLU A 24 5.46 36.54 77.93
C GLU A 24 6.65 35.63 77.58
N ALA A 25 7.26 34.97 78.57
CA ALA A 25 8.30 33.96 78.35
C ALA A 25 7.78 32.73 77.59
N PHE A 26 6.52 32.33 77.81
CA PHE A 26 5.89 31.21 77.08
C PHE A 26 5.45 31.59 75.67
N LEU A 27 4.99 32.83 75.46
CA LEU A 27 4.52 33.30 74.15
C LEU A 27 5.65 33.43 73.13
N ARG A 28 6.88 33.78 73.54
CA ARG A 28 8.02 33.95 72.64
C ARG A 28 8.37 32.70 71.81
N PRO A 29 8.63 31.51 72.40
CA PRO A 29 8.88 30.30 71.61
C PRO A 29 7.63 29.85 70.83
N LEU A 30 6.42 30.18 71.31
CA LEU A 30 5.18 29.90 70.59
C LEU A 30 5.07 30.76 69.32
N CYS A 31 5.48 32.04 69.36
CA CYS A 31 5.57 32.91 68.19
C CYS A 31 6.55 32.35 67.17
N GLU A 32 7.76 31.99 67.61
CA GLU A 32 8.82 31.45 66.75
C GLU A 32 8.35 30.17 66.03
N GLU A 33 7.75 29.22 66.75
CA GLU A 33 7.23 27.99 66.15
C GLU A 33 6.05 28.26 65.21
N ASN A 34 5.18 29.23 65.54
CA ASN A 34 4.07 29.62 64.67
C ASN A 34 4.58 30.23 63.36
N HIS A 35 5.55 31.15 63.42
CA HIS A 35 6.20 31.70 62.23
C HIS A 35 6.86 30.61 61.38
N ARG A 36 7.60 29.68 62.00
CA ARG A 36 8.21 28.56 61.28
C ARG A 36 7.16 27.71 60.56
N ILE A 37 6.06 27.37 61.24
CA ILE A 37 4.95 26.61 60.65
C ILE A 37 4.30 27.39 59.50
N GLN A 38 4.13 28.71 59.64
CA GLN A 38 3.55 29.54 58.58
C GLN A 38 4.44 29.60 57.34
N GLU A 39 5.75 29.79 57.50
CA GLU A 39 6.71 29.76 56.39
C GLU A 39 6.72 28.39 55.71
N GLU A 40 6.76 27.30 56.49
CA GLU A 40 6.71 25.94 55.96
C GLU A 40 5.40 25.68 55.21
N ASN A 41 4.26 26.13 55.74
CA ASN A 41 2.97 26.01 55.05
C ASN A 41 2.93 26.80 53.74
N GLN A 42 3.50 28.01 53.71
CA GLN A 42 3.60 28.80 52.49
C GLN A 42 4.50 28.13 51.45
N ASN A 43 5.64 27.57 51.86
CA ASN A 43 6.54 26.84 50.97
C ASN A 43 5.88 25.57 50.42
N LEU A 44 5.24 24.77 51.28
CA LEU A 44 4.49 23.58 50.87
C LEU A 44 3.36 23.93 49.89
N ARG A 45 2.65 25.04 50.10
CA ARG A 45 1.61 25.51 49.17
C ARG A 45 2.19 25.87 47.79
N LYS A 46 3.32 26.57 47.76
CA LYS A 46 4.03 26.90 46.51
C LYS A 46 4.50 25.63 45.78
N ASP A 47 5.04 24.67 46.52
CA ASP A 47 5.49 23.39 45.96
C ASP A 47 4.31 22.59 45.39
N ILE A 48 3.18 22.53 46.10
CA ILE A 48 1.96 21.89 45.62
C ILE A 48 1.50 22.54 44.31
N GLU A 49 1.43 23.87 44.26
CA GLU A 49 1.00 24.60 43.06
C GLU A 49 1.93 24.35 41.86
N ALA A 50 3.24 24.33 42.09
CA ALA A 50 4.24 24.01 41.07
C ALA A 50 4.08 22.57 40.56
N ARG A 51 3.95 21.59 41.46
CA ARG A 51 3.77 20.18 41.10
C ARG A 51 2.44 19.93 40.38
N GLU A 52 1.36 20.58 40.80
CA GLU A 52 0.09 20.51 40.10
C GLU A 52 0.19 21.07 38.67
N SER A 53 0.97 22.14 38.48
CA SER A 53 1.23 22.70 37.15
C SER A 53 1.98 21.72 36.25
N GLU A 54 3.05 21.10 36.76
CA GLU A 54 3.80 20.06 36.05
C GLU A 54 2.89 18.88 35.68
N ILE A 55 2.06 18.41 36.62
CA ILE A 55 1.11 17.31 36.37
C ILE A 55 0.11 17.68 35.27
N ARG A 56 -0.39 18.92 35.25
CA ARG A 56 -1.27 19.40 34.18
C ARG A 56 -0.56 19.37 32.82
N GLU A 57 0.67 19.86 32.73
CA GLU A 57 1.46 19.83 31.50
C GLU A 57 1.74 18.39 31.03
N HIS A 58 2.11 17.49 31.95
CA HIS A 58 2.31 16.08 31.63
C HIS A 58 1.04 15.41 31.10
N ARG A 59 -0.12 15.68 31.72
CA ARG A 59 -1.41 15.15 31.26
C ARG A 59 -1.79 15.67 29.87
N GLU A 60 -1.55 16.95 29.58
CA GLU A 60 -1.80 17.49 28.24
C GLU A 60 -0.87 16.86 27.19
N ARG A 61 0.43 16.72 27.51
CA ARG A 61 1.37 15.99 26.63
C ARG A 61 0.93 14.55 26.39
N GLU A 62 0.50 13.85 27.43
CA GLU A 62 0.01 12.48 27.30
C GLU A 62 -1.23 12.39 26.40
N LYS A 63 -2.18 13.33 26.53
CA LYS A 63 -3.34 13.42 25.64
C LYS A 63 -2.92 13.63 24.19
N THR A 64 -1.98 14.53 23.93
CA THR A 64 -1.45 14.76 22.58
C THR A 64 -0.79 13.50 22.02
N ILE A 65 0.06 12.83 22.80
CA ILE A 65 0.73 11.59 22.38
C ILE A 65 -0.31 10.50 22.06
N ARG A 66 -1.33 10.33 22.92
CA ARG A 66 -2.42 9.37 22.66
C ARG A 66 -3.17 9.71 21.37
N ALA A 67 -3.48 10.98 21.13
CA ALA A 67 -4.14 11.42 19.89
C ALA A 67 -3.27 11.13 18.65
N VAL A 68 -1.97 11.42 18.72
CA VAL A 68 -1.02 11.12 17.65
C VAL A 68 -0.93 9.61 17.40
N LEU A 69 -0.86 8.79 18.45
CA LEU A 69 -0.79 7.34 18.33
C LEU A 69 -2.03 6.76 17.65
N VAL A 70 -3.22 7.21 18.05
CA VAL A 70 -4.49 6.80 17.42
C VAL A 70 -4.53 7.22 15.94
N SER A 71 -4.07 8.44 15.64
CA SER A 71 -3.97 8.92 14.26
C SER A 71 -3.01 8.06 13.44
N ALA A 72 -1.81 7.77 13.96
CA ALA A 72 -0.82 6.94 13.31
C ALA A 72 -1.34 5.51 13.06
N GLN A 73 -2.03 4.91 14.03
CA GLN A 73 -2.66 3.60 13.87
C GLN A 73 -3.72 3.62 12.77
N LYS A 74 -4.57 4.66 12.73
CA LYS A 74 -5.59 4.81 11.68
C LYS A 74 -4.95 4.98 10.30
N SER A 75 -3.89 5.78 10.18
CA SER A 75 -3.14 5.94 8.93
C SER A 75 -2.49 4.63 8.49
N ALA A 76 -1.90 3.86 9.41
CA ALA A 76 -1.30 2.56 9.10
C ALA A 76 -2.36 1.57 8.57
N GLU A 77 -3.52 1.50 9.22
CA GLU A 77 -4.63 0.63 8.77
C GLU A 77 -5.14 1.07 7.39
N GLN A 78 -5.25 2.38 7.15
CA GLN A 78 -5.67 2.89 5.85
C GLN A 78 -4.67 2.60 4.74
N ILE A 79 -3.36 2.73 5.01
CA ILE A 79 -2.30 2.35 4.08
C ILE A 79 -2.39 0.86 3.76
N LYS A 80 -2.54 0.01 4.78
CA LYS A 80 -2.68 -1.44 4.60
C LYS A 80 -3.91 -1.78 3.74
N SER A 81 -5.07 -1.21 4.06
CA SER A 81 -6.31 -1.46 3.32
C SER A 81 -6.21 -1.02 1.85
N ASN A 82 -5.59 0.14 1.59
CA ASN A 82 -5.35 0.63 0.24
C ASN A 82 -4.40 -0.29 -0.54
N ALA A 83 -3.27 -0.68 0.07
CA ALA A 83 -2.30 -1.58 -0.55
C ALA A 83 -2.93 -2.94 -0.89
N GLU A 84 -3.75 -3.49 0.00
CA GLU A 84 -4.48 -4.74 -0.27
C GLU A 84 -5.48 -4.60 -1.42
N ARG A 85 -6.20 -3.47 -1.51
CA ARG A 85 -7.13 -3.20 -2.61
C ARG A 85 -6.40 -3.04 -3.93
N GLU A 86 -5.30 -2.29 -3.94
CA GLU A 86 -4.47 -2.06 -5.12
C GLU A 86 -3.81 -3.36 -5.59
N ALA A 87 -3.30 -4.18 -4.68
CA ALA A 87 -2.76 -5.50 -5.02
C ALA A 87 -3.82 -6.40 -5.68
N ARG A 88 -5.05 -6.45 -5.15
CA ARG A 88 -6.15 -7.19 -5.77
C ARG A 88 -6.50 -6.67 -7.17
N LEU A 89 -6.48 -5.35 -7.35
CA LEU A 89 -6.75 -4.72 -8.64
C LEU A 89 -5.66 -5.04 -9.66
N ILE A 90 -4.38 -4.96 -9.26
CA ILE A 90 -3.24 -5.33 -10.11
C ILE A 90 -3.34 -6.80 -10.55
N ILE A 91 -3.65 -7.71 -9.62
CA ILE A 91 -3.82 -9.14 -9.94
C ILE A 91 -4.97 -9.32 -10.94
N SER A 92 -6.13 -8.72 -10.67
CA SER A 92 -7.29 -8.82 -11.56
C SER A 92 -7.01 -8.26 -12.96
N GLU A 93 -6.33 -7.11 -13.06
CA GLU A 93 -5.92 -6.55 -14.35
C GLU A 93 -4.93 -7.45 -15.09
N ALA A 94 -3.98 -8.07 -14.36
CA ALA A 94 -3.02 -8.99 -14.94
C ALA A 94 -3.70 -10.26 -15.47
N GLU A 95 -4.69 -10.79 -14.75
CA GLU A 95 -5.51 -11.93 -15.18
C GLU A 95 -6.27 -11.61 -16.47
N VAL A 96 -6.98 -10.48 -16.52
CA VAL A 96 -7.72 -10.04 -17.72
C VAL A 96 -6.79 -9.86 -18.92
N LYS A 97 -5.62 -9.25 -18.72
CA LYS A 97 -4.62 -9.09 -19.79
C LYS A 97 -4.08 -10.43 -20.26
N ALA A 98 -3.79 -11.35 -19.34
CA ALA A 98 -3.31 -12.68 -19.67
C ALA A 98 -4.34 -13.47 -20.48
N GLU A 99 -5.61 -13.43 -20.07
CA GLU A 99 -6.70 -14.06 -20.80
C GLU A 99 -6.87 -13.46 -22.20
N GLY A 100 -6.78 -12.12 -22.32
CA GLY A 100 -6.79 -11.44 -23.61
C GLY A 100 -5.66 -11.91 -24.55
N LEU A 101 -4.44 -12.01 -24.03
CA LEU A 101 -3.28 -12.49 -24.80
C LEU A 101 -3.44 -13.96 -25.23
N LEU A 102 -3.96 -14.82 -24.36
CA LEU A 102 -4.23 -16.23 -24.69
C LEU A 102 -5.27 -16.35 -25.80
N ASN A 103 -6.36 -15.58 -25.72
CA ASN A 103 -7.40 -15.56 -26.75
C ASN A 103 -6.86 -15.04 -28.09
N GLU A 104 -6.04 -13.99 -28.07
CA GLU A 104 -5.39 -13.49 -29.29
C GLU A 104 -4.46 -14.53 -29.91
N ALA A 105 -3.63 -15.19 -29.09
CA ALA A 105 -2.73 -16.24 -29.53
C ALA A 105 -3.50 -17.43 -30.12
N ALA A 106 -4.59 -17.88 -29.48
CA ALA A 106 -5.44 -18.96 -29.97
C ALA A 106 -6.09 -18.60 -31.32
N ASN A 107 -6.61 -17.38 -31.45
CA ASN A 107 -7.18 -16.90 -32.72
C ASN A 107 -6.12 -16.82 -33.82
N ARG A 108 -4.90 -16.40 -33.50
CA ARG A 108 -3.79 -16.37 -34.46
C ARG A 108 -3.39 -17.78 -34.89
N LEU A 109 -3.34 -18.73 -33.96
CA LEU A 109 -3.06 -20.13 -34.26
C LEU A 109 -4.12 -20.71 -35.21
N ALA A 110 -5.40 -20.52 -34.90
CA ALA A 110 -6.50 -20.98 -35.75
C ALA A 110 -6.42 -20.40 -37.18
N ARG A 111 -6.10 -19.11 -37.32
CA ARG A 111 -5.87 -18.48 -38.63
C ARG A 111 -4.70 -19.12 -39.38
N MET A 112 -3.56 -19.33 -38.71
CA MET A 112 -2.41 -19.98 -39.32
C MET A 112 -2.72 -21.41 -39.78
N GLU A 113 -3.48 -22.17 -39.00
CA GLU A 113 -3.90 -23.52 -39.38
C GLU A 113 -4.80 -23.51 -40.63
N GLN A 114 -5.72 -22.54 -40.72
CA GLN A 114 -6.55 -22.33 -41.92
C GLN A 114 -5.68 -21.99 -43.14
N GLU A 115 -4.78 -21.03 -43.02
CA GLU A 115 -3.84 -20.64 -44.10
C GLU A 115 -2.98 -21.82 -44.56
N ILE A 116 -2.46 -22.62 -43.63
CA ILE A 116 -1.69 -23.83 -43.94
C ILE A 116 -2.54 -24.85 -44.70
N SER A 117 -3.80 -25.06 -44.29
CA SER A 117 -4.72 -25.97 -44.95
C SER A 117 -5.03 -25.51 -46.39
N GLU A 118 -5.27 -24.22 -46.58
CA GLU A 118 -5.49 -23.62 -47.90
C GLU A 118 -4.26 -23.75 -48.81
N LEU A 119 -3.07 -23.46 -48.30
CA LEU A 119 -1.82 -23.63 -49.03
C LEU A 119 -1.59 -25.08 -49.45
N ARG A 120 -1.88 -26.05 -48.58
CA ARG A 120 -1.82 -27.48 -48.92
C ARG A 120 -2.79 -27.84 -50.04
N ARG A 121 -4.03 -27.34 -49.99
CA ARG A 121 -5.04 -27.55 -51.03
C ARG A 121 -4.59 -26.93 -52.36
N ASN A 122 -4.07 -25.71 -52.33
CA ASN A 122 -3.53 -25.02 -53.50
C ASN A 122 -2.36 -25.79 -54.12
N ARG A 123 -1.45 -26.32 -53.30
CA ARG A 123 -0.34 -27.17 -53.76
C ARG A 123 -0.83 -28.41 -54.51
N ILE A 124 -1.84 -29.11 -53.97
CA ILE A 124 -2.42 -30.30 -54.61
C ILE A 124 -3.08 -29.94 -55.95
N GLN A 125 -3.88 -28.87 -55.97
CA GLN A 125 -4.55 -28.42 -57.20
C GLN A 125 -3.55 -27.98 -58.27
N PHE A 126 -2.53 -27.23 -57.89
CA PHE A 126 -1.46 -26.81 -58.80
C PHE A 126 -0.74 -28.02 -59.40
N GLY A 127 -0.37 -29.00 -58.57
CA GLY A 127 0.25 -30.24 -59.04
C GLY A 127 -0.64 -31.04 -60.00
N ALA A 128 -1.96 -31.09 -59.76
CA ALA A 128 -2.91 -31.72 -60.67
C ALA A 128 -3.04 -30.98 -62.01
N ARG A 129 -3.11 -29.64 -61.98
CA ARG A 129 -3.13 -28.81 -63.19
C ARG A 129 -1.87 -28.97 -64.03
N MET A 130 -0.70 -28.96 -63.39
CA MET A 130 0.57 -29.16 -64.08
C MET A 130 0.68 -30.55 -64.73
N ARG A 131 0.23 -31.61 -64.04
CA ARG A 131 0.17 -32.96 -64.64
C ARG A 131 -0.72 -32.98 -65.87
N SER A 132 -1.94 -32.44 -65.78
CA SER A 132 -2.86 -32.36 -66.91
C SER A 132 -2.28 -31.59 -68.11
N LEU A 133 -1.59 -30.48 -67.86
CA LEU A 133 -0.88 -29.73 -68.91
C LEU A 133 0.23 -30.55 -69.57
N LEU A 134 1.04 -31.25 -68.78
CA LEU A 134 2.11 -32.11 -69.29
C LEU A 134 1.56 -33.29 -70.10
N ASP A 135 0.50 -33.94 -69.63
CA ASP A 135 -0.17 -35.02 -70.36
C ASP A 135 -0.76 -34.52 -71.68
N SER A 136 -1.32 -33.31 -71.69
CA SER A 136 -1.82 -32.67 -72.92
C SER A 136 -0.71 -32.39 -73.92
N PHE A 137 0.44 -31.85 -73.47
CA PHE A 137 1.60 -31.64 -74.34
C PHE A 137 2.19 -32.96 -74.85
N ARG A 138 2.21 -34.00 -74.00
CA ARG A 138 2.67 -35.33 -74.41
C ARG A 138 1.77 -35.93 -75.48
N GLN A 139 0.45 -35.80 -75.34
CA GLN A 139 -0.50 -36.27 -76.34
C GLN A 139 -0.30 -35.57 -77.70
N ILE A 140 -0.05 -34.26 -77.71
CA ILE A 140 0.27 -33.52 -78.94
C ILE A 140 1.56 -34.08 -79.60
N LEU A 141 2.61 -34.30 -78.83
CA LEU A 141 3.87 -34.86 -79.35
C LEU A 141 3.72 -36.30 -79.86
N ASP A 142 2.93 -37.13 -79.18
CA ASP A 142 2.64 -38.51 -79.59
C ASP A 142 1.78 -38.55 -80.87
N ASP A 143 0.93 -37.55 -81.09
CA ASP A 143 0.14 -37.40 -82.32
C ASP A 143 1.00 -36.85 -83.48
N ASP A 144 1.85 -35.85 -83.27
CA ASP A 144 2.82 -35.36 -84.27
C ASP A 144 3.81 -36.45 -84.71
N GLY A 145 4.21 -37.36 -83.80
CA GLY A 145 5.09 -38.49 -84.10
C GLY A 145 4.47 -39.57 -85.00
N LYS A 146 3.13 -39.62 -85.13
CA LYS A 146 2.42 -40.56 -86.02
C LYS A 146 2.40 -40.08 -87.49
N ASP A 147 2.69 -38.80 -87.73
CA ASP A 147 2.76 -38.20 -89.07
C ASP A 147 4.19 -38.17 -89.66
N ALA A 148 5.17 -38.82 -89.01
CA ALA A 148 6.50 -39.00 -89.58
C ALA A 148 6.44 -39.96 -90.80
N PRO A 149 6.92 -39.55 -92.00
CA PRO A 149 6.80 -40.37 -93.21
C PRO A 149 7.62 -41.66 -93.08
N ARG A 150 6.94 -42.81 -93.25
CA ARG A 150 7.59 -44.12 -93.42
C ARG A 150 8.56 -44.03 -94.60
N LYS A 151 9.84 -44.21 -94.35
CA LYS A 151 10.88 -44.23 -95.39
C LYS A 151 10.62 -45.37 -96.38
N PHE A 152 10.92 -45.04 -97.64
CA PHE A 152 10.89 -45.85 -98.85
C PHE A 152 11.51 -47.24 -98.66
N GLU A 153 10.76 -48.28 -99.02
CA GLU A 153 11.34 -49.54 -99.51
C GLU A 153 11.06 -49.64 -101.01
N GLU A 154 12.13 -49.43 -101.78
CA GLU A 154 12.27 -49.85 -103.18
C GLU A 154 11.99 -51.36 -103.30
N LYS A 155 11.16 -51.74 -104.28
CA LYS A 155 11.42 -52.96 -105.05
C LYS A 155 11.21 -52.73 -106.54
N GLN A 156 12.31 -53.00 -107.23
CA GLN A 156 12.57 -53.03 -108.66
C GLN A 156 11.69 -54.03 -109.42
N ASP A 157 11.55 -53.72 -110.72
CA ASP A 157 11.35 -54.59 -111.89
C ASP A 157 10.05 -55.41 -112.06
N GLN A 158 9.14 -54.81 -112.85
CA GLN A 158 8.77 -55.17 -114.25
C GLN A 158 8.84 -56.64 -114.73
N PRO A 159 7.96 -57.04 -115.67
CA PRO A 159 7.97 -56.53 -117.06
C PRO A 159 6.65 -55.95 -117.56
#